data_AF-A0A2N0S4X8-F1
#
_entry.id   AF-A0A2N0S4X8-F1
#
_cell.length_a   1.000
_cell.length_b   1.000
_cell.length_c   1.000
_cell.angle_alpha   90.00
_cell.angle_beta   90.00
_cell.angle_gamma   90.00
#
_symmetry.space_group_name_H-M   'P 1'
#
loop_
_entity.id
_entity.type
_entity.pdbx_description
1 polymer ?
#
loop_
_entity_poly.entity_id
_entity_poly.type
_entity_poly.pdbx_seq_one_letter_code
_entity_poly.pdbx_strand_id
1 'polypeptide(L)'
;KKYPVFSYDRDRIYDLFEKYEAEKARNGHYDSIDRTKAILCLAKKKALGGPHIHEVYIDECQDNQIVDLTLILKVFDRVNNIFLAGDIAQCIARGSSFRFEDLHALMYNWEQTRAKINYSNIDINPERFELNINYRSHNGILQLASSVIDLIRQFFPNSIDKLSREHSKIGGPQPIFFNGFQRKHLTDHKESELDDVYTHNKQRRVDGDENPLIEFGADQVIIVRDDKAKDQLKKLINKAGLIMTVFEAKGMEFNDVLLYNFFTDSLACRKVILYYMLHLTDNIINHS
;
A
#
# COMPACT_ATOMS: atom_id res chain seq x y z
N LYS A 1 -3.59 -22.59 5.08
CA LYS A 1 -2.71 -22.47 6.27
C LYS A 1 -2.75 -21.01 6.70
N LYS A 2 -3.05 -20.69 7.97
CA LYS A 2 -3.08 -19.29 8.45
C LYS A 2 -1.66 -18.69 8.39
N TYR A 3 -1.55 -17.48 7.81
CA TYR A 3 -0.34 -16.67 7.68
C TYR A 3 0.89 -17.36 7.04
N PRO A 4 0.92 -17.45 5.70
CA PRO A 4 2.02 -18.06 4.95
C PRO A 4 3.28 -17.19 4.92
N VAL A 5 3.18 -15.89 5.19
CA VAL A 5 4.30 -14.93 5.16
C VAL A 5 5.43 -15.31 6.13
N PHE A 6 5.10 -15.94 7.27
CA PHE A 6 6.08 -16.33 8.28
C PHE A 6 6.59 -17.75 8.15
N SER A 7 6.29 -18.47 7.06
CA SER A 7 6.56 -19.91 6.98
C SER A 7 8.02 -20.32 7.18
N TYR A 8 8.97 -19.42 6.97
CA TYR A 8 10.40 -19.73 6.98
C TYR A 8 11.10 -19.50 8.34
N ASP A 9 10.49 -18.75 9.28
CA ASP A 9 11.13 -18.35 10.56
C ASP A 9 10.15 -18.34 11.75
N ARG A 10 9.12 -19.20 11.71
CA ARG A 10 8.01 -19.17 12.70
C ARG A 10 8.50 -19.26 14.14
N ASP A 11 9.41 -20.19 14.42
CA ASP A 11 9.88 -20.43 15.78
C ASP A 11 10.63 -19.21 16.32
N ARG A 12 11.53 -18.65 15.50
CA ARG A 12 12.26 -17.43 15.87
C ARG A 12 11.36 -16.22 16.07
N ILE A 13 10.34 -16.07 15.23
CA ILE A 13 9.34 -14.99 15.36
C ILE A 13 8.51 -15.19 16.63
N TYR A 14 8.13 -16.43 16.93
CA TYR A 14 7.41 -16.76 18.14
C TYR A 14 8.24 -16.50 19.40
N ASP A 15 9.52 -16.88 19.41
CA ASP A 15 10.45 -16.58 20.50
C ASP A 15 10.60 -15.06 20.73
N LEU A 16 10.65 -14.27 19.64
CA LEU A 16 10.68 -12.82 19.73
C LEU A 16 9.36 -12.26 20.28
N PHE A 17 8.23 -12.82 19.87
CA PHE A 17 6.92 -12.48 20.39
C PHE A 17 6.82 -12.77 21.90
N GLU A 18 7.28 -13.93 22.37
CA GLU A 18 7.27 -14.27 23.81
C GLU A 18 8.15 -13.31 24.62
N LYS A 19 9.33 -12.95 24.10
CA LYS A 19 10.20 -11.94 24.74
C LYS A 19 9.54 -10.57 24.80
N TYR A 20 8.89 -10.14 23.71
CA TYR A 20 8.14 -8.90 23.65
C TYR A 20 7.00 -8.87 24.67
N GLU A 21 6.19 -9.94 24.76
CA GLU A 21 5.10 -10.04 25.73
C GLU A 21 5.62 -10.02 27.18
N ALA A 22 6.72 -10.72 27.47
CA ALA A 22 7.34 -10.73 28.79
C ALA A 22 7.86 -9.34 29.21
N GLU A 23 8.50 -8.62 28.29
CA GLU A 23 8.97 -7.26 28.54
C GLU A 23 7.81 -6.27 28.69
N LYS A 24 6.79 -6.38 27.84
CA LYS A 24 5.56 -5.59 27.92
C LYS A 24 4.88 -5.77 29.29
N ALA A 25 4.74 -7.01 29.75
CA ALA A 25 4.18 -7.33 31.07
C ALA A 25 5.02 -6.79 32.22
N ARG A 26 6.36 -6.95 32.16
CA ARG A 26 7.29 -6.45 33.20
C ARG A 26 7.19 -4.94 33.39
N ASN A 27 6.95 -4.19 32.32
CA ASN A 27 6.83 -2.73 32.35
C ASN A 27 5.38 -2.23 32.54
N GLY A 28 4.39 -3.13 32.59
CA GLY A 28 2.97 -2.75 32.68
C GLY A 28 2.45 -2.03 31.42
N HIS A 29 3.08 -2.26 30.27
CA HIS A 29 2.69 -1.65 29.00
C HIS A 29 1.53 -2.43 28.34
N TYR A 30 0.83 -1.78 27.42
CA TYR A 30 -0.16 -2.41 26.56
C TYR A 30 -0.08 -1.83 25.14
N ASP A 31 -0.38 -2.64 24.14
CA ASP A 31 -0.46 -2.22 22.75
C ASP A 31 -1.92 -2.14 22.26
N SER A 32 -2.10 -1.78 20.97
CA SER A 32 -3.42 -1.68 20.36
C SER A 32 -4.17 -3.01 20.35
N ILE A 33 -3.46 -4.14 20.19
CA ILE A 33 -4.05 -5.48 20.14
C ILE A 33 -4.55 -5.88 21.53
N ASP A 34 -3.78 -5.59 22.58
CA ASP A 34 -4.21 -5.84 23.97
C ASP A 34 -5.49 -5.08 24.31
N ARG A 35 -5.55 -3.81 23.90
CA ARG A 35 -6.73 -2.97 24.08
C ARG A 35 -7.95 -3.57 23.38
N THR A 36 -7.83 -3.94 22.10
CA THR A 36 -8.94 -4.55 21.35
C THR A 36 -9.36 -5.89 21.97
N LYS A 37 -8.40 -6.73 22.40
CA LYS A 37 -8.68 -8.00 23.09
C LYS A 37 -9.41 -7.78 24.42
N ALA A 38 -9.02 -6.80 25.21
CA ALA A 38 -9.67 -6.47 26.48
C ALA A 38 -11.14 -6.08 26.25
N ILE A 39 -11.42 -5.24 25.25
CA ILE A 39 -12.78 -4.87 24.86
C ILE A 39 -13.57 -6.09 24.40
N LEU A 40 -12.98 -6.94 23.55
CA LEU A 40 -13.62 -8.16 23.05
C LEU A 40 -13.97 -9.14 24.20
N CYS A 41 -13.10 -9.26 25.20
CA CYS A 41 -13.35 -10.07 26.39
C CYS A 41 -14.52 -9.53 27.24
N LEU A 42 -14.65 -8.22 27.36
CA LEU A 42 -15.79 -7.58 28.02
C LEU A 42 -17.08 -7.77 27.21
N ALA A 43 -17.00 -7.62 25.88
CA ALA A 43 -18.09 -7.82 24.92
C ALA A 43 -18.65 -9.25 24.91
N LYS A 44 -17.85 -10.23 25.32
CA LYS A 44 -18.30 -11.62 25.51
C LYS A 44 -19.16 -11.79 26.75
N LYS A 45 -18.93 -11.00 27.80
CA LYS A 45 -19.62 -11.11 29.10
C LYS A 45 -20.85 -10.22 29.20
N LYS A 46 -20.81 -9.06 28.54
CA LYS A 46 -21.91 -8.10 28.48
C LYS A 46 -22.10 -7.67 27.04
N ALA A 47 -23.35 -7.54 26.60
CA ALA A 47 -23.64 -6.85 25.36
C ALA A 47 -22.98 -5.47 25.42
N LEU A 48 -22.35 -5.04 24.34
CA LEU A 48 -21.57 -3.79 24.32
C LEU A 48 -22.43 -2.53 24.53
N GLY A 49 -23.75 -2.64 24.70
CA GLY A 49 -24.66 -1.52 24.77
C GLY A 49 -24.64 -0.79 23.43
N GLY A 50 -25.50 -1.23 22.51
CA GLY A 50 -25.41 -0.79 21.12
C GLY A 50 -25.65 0.72 21.00
N PRO A 51 -24.76 1.50 20.37
CA PRO A 51 -25.28 2.55 19.50
C PRO A 51 -26.22 1.88 18.49
N HIS A 52 -27.36 2.51 18.18
CA HIS A 52 -28.33 2.00 17.20
C HIS A 52 -27.77 2.10 15.76
N ILE A 53 -26.64 1.46 15.51
CA ILE A 53 -25.94 1.44 14.22
C ILE A 53 -26.52 0.30 13.42
N HIS A 54 -27.24 0.65 12.37
CA HIS A 54 -27.87 -0.32 11.50
C HIS A 54 -26.83 -0.93 10.56
N GLU A 55 -25.92 -0.13 10.00
CA GLU A 55 -24.97 -0.54 8.97
C GLU A 55 -23.61 0.19 9.15
N VAL A 56 -22.53 -0.42 8.66
CA VAL A 56 -21.19 0.16 8.66
C VAL A 56 -20.47 -0.11 7.34
N TYR A 57 -19.75 0.90 6.88
CA TYR A 57 -18.88 0.85 5.71
C TYR A 57 -17.45 1.11 6.17
N ILE A 58 -16.55 0.20 5.87
CA ILE A 58 -15.14 0.27 6.25
C ILE A 58 -14.33 0.28 4.97
N ASP A 59 -13.85 1.47 4.65
CA ASP A 59 -12.87 1.66 3.60
C ASP A 59 -11.47 1.34 4.11
N GLU A 60 -10.54 1.06 3.19
CA GLU A 60 -9.15 0.73 3.49
C GLU A 60 -9.00 -0.39 4.55
N CYS A 61 -9.82 -1.43 4.43
CA CYS A 61 -9.89 -2.50 5.43
C CYS A 61 -8.55 -3.24 5.64
N GLN A 62 -7.63 -3.16 4.68
CA GLN A 62 -6.27 -3.69 4.78
C GLN A 62 -5.38 -3.00 5.83
N ASP A 63 -5.74 -1.79 6.24
CA ASP A 63 -5.04 -1.05 7.30
C ASP A 63 -5.46 -1.48 8.70
N ASN A 64 -6.57 -2.21 8.82
CA ASN A 64 -7.07 -2.73 10.09
C ASN A 64 -6.45 -4.08 10.42
N GLN A 65 -6.24 -4.33 11.72
CA GLN A 65 -5.84 -5.66 12.17
C GLN A 65 -7.06 -6.60 12.16
N ILE A 66 -6.82 -7.90 11.93
CA ILE A 66 -7.89 -8.92 11.94
C ILE A 66 -8.64 -8.95 13.28
N VAL A 67 -7.97 -8.63 14.40
CA VAL A 67 -8.61 -8.54 15.72
C VAL A 67 -9.58 -7.36 15.82
N ASP A 68 -9.29 -6.24 15.16
CA ASP A 68 -10.15 -5.07 15.13
C ASP A 68 -11.41 -5.37 14.33
N LEU A 69 -11.26 -6.01 13.16
CA LEU A 69 -12.40 -6.50 12.36
C LEU A 69 -13.25 -7.51 13.16
N THR A 70 -12.62 -8.39 13.96
CA THR A 70 -13.35 -9.32 14.83
C THR A 70 -14.20 -8.58 15.88
N LEU A 71 -13.69 -7.49 16.45
CA LEU A 71 -14.45 -6.67 17.38
C LEU A 71 -15.64 -5.99 16.70
N ILE A 72 -15.46 -5.50 15.47
CA ILE A 72 -16.55 -4.93 14.65
C ILE A 72 -17.63 -5.99 14.44
N LEU A 73 -17.28 -7.20 13.99
CA LEU A 73 -18.23 -8.31 13.84
C LEU A 73 -19.03 -8.61 15.12
N LYS A 74 -18.44 -8.34 16.30
CA LYS A 74 -19.11 -8.52 17.60
C LYS A 74 -20.09 -7.41 17.96
N VAL A 75 -19.90 -6.20 17.41
CA VAL A 75 -20.81 -5.07 17.63
C VAL A 75 -22.12 -5.26 16.84
N PHE A 76 -22.07 -5.91 15.68
CA PHE A 76 -23.22 -6.03 14.78
C PHE A 76 -23.95 -7.37 14.90
N ASP A 77 -25.28 -7.30 14.84
CA ASP A 77 -26.16 -8.47 14.91
C ASP A 77 -26.18 -9.30 13.62
N ARG A 78 -25.76 -8.72 12.49
CA ARG A 78 -25.74 -9.37 11.18
C ARG A 78 -24.53 -8.92 10.38
N VAL A 79 -23.83 -9.86 9.75
CA VAL A 79 -22.73 -9.55 8.82
C VAL A 79 -23.21 -8.79 7.57
N ASN A 80 -24.46 -8.96 7.13
CA ASN A 80 -25.01 -8.22 5.97
C ASN A 80 -25.02 -6.70 6.15
N ASN A 81 -24.85 -6.23 7.38
CA ASN A 81 -24.82 -4.82 7.71
C ASN A 81 -23.40 -4.26 7.68
N ILE A 82 -22.41 -5.04 7.27
CA ILE A 82 -20.99 -4.70 7.28
C ILE A 82 -20.46 -4.79 5.86
N PHE A 83 -20.00 -3.65 5.35
CA PHE A 83 -19.42 -3.53 4.02
C PHE A 83 -17.94 -3.17 4.16
N LEU A 84 -17.08 -3.92 3.49
CA LEU A 84 -15.64 -3.81 3.58
C LEU A 84 -15.06 -3.57 2.19
N ALA A 85 -14.27 -2.52 2.03
CA ALA A 85 -13.56 -2.20 0.80
C ALA A 85 -12.06 -2.03 1.11
N GLY A 86 -11.20 -2.33 0.13
CA GLY A 86 -9.76 -2.19 0.29
C GLY A 86 -8.96 -2.78 -0.86
N ASP A 87 -7.65 -2.60 -0.80
CA ASP A 87 -6.70 -3.11 -1.78
C ASP A 87 -5.51 -3.79 -1.10
N ILE A 88 -5.34 -5.09 -1.34
CA ILE A 88 -4.25 -5.88 -0.75
C ILE A 88 -2.89 -5.45 -1.29
N ALA A 89 -2.80 -5.00 -2.54
CA ALA A 89 -1.54 -4.52 -3.11
C ALA A 89 -1.02 -3.26 -2.37
N GLN A 90 -1.91 -2.55 -1.69
CA GLN A 90 -1.61 -1.36 -0.88
C GLN A 90 -1.43 -1.66 0.62
N CYS A 91 -1.37 -2.94 1.01
CA CYS A 91 -1.09 -3.34 2.39
C CYS A 91 0.38 -3.09 2.77
N ILE A 92 0.74 -1.81 2.96
CA ILE A 92 2.09 -1.38 3.33
C ILE A 92 2.29 -1.27 4.85
N ALA A 93 1.21 -1.35 5.64
CA ALA A 93 1.26 -1.21 7.10
C ALA A 93 2.18 -2.27 7.72
N ARG A 94 3.20 -1.83 8.48
CA ARG A 94 4.17 -2.73 9.14
C ARG A 94 3.43 -3.69 10.08
N GLY A 95 3.60 -4.98 9.85
CA GLY A 95 2.97 -6.03 10.67
C GLY A 95 1.54 -6.40 10.25
N SER A 96 0.96 -5.75 9.24
CA SER A 96 -0.28 -6.20 8.62
C SER A 96 0.03 -7.22 7.51
N SER A 97 -0.54 -8.42 7.62
CA SER A 97 -0.58 -9.43 6.55
C SER A 97 -2.03 -9.64 6.15
N PHE A 98 -2.69 -8.54 5.74
CA PHE A 98 -4.09 -8.59 5.37
C PHE A 98 -4.29 -9.37 4.07
N ARG A 99 -5.31 -10.24 4.07
CA ARG A 99 -5.80 -10.96 2.89
C ARG A 99 -7.32 -11.01 2.95
N PHE A 100 -7.99 -10.78 1.82
CA PHE A 100 -9.44 -10.93 1.71
C PHE A 100 -9.85 -12.38 1.95
N GLU A 101 -9.00 -13.36 1.62
CA GLU A 101 -9.21 -14.76 2.01
C GLU A 101 -9.32 -14.94 3.54
N ASP A 102 -8.45 -14.29 4.31
CA ASP A 102 -8.45 -14.39 5.78
C ASP A 102 -9.66 -13.67 6.39
N LEU A 103 -10.05 -12.53 5.80
CA LEU A 103 -11.25 -11.78 6.18
C LEU A 103 -12.54 -12.54 5.86
N HIS A 104 -12.65 -13.12 4.66
CA HIS A 104 -13.79 -13.94 4.26
C HIS A 104 -13.94 -15.14 5.20
N ALA A 105 -12.84 -15.84 5.47
CA ALA A 105 -12.83 -16.95 6.43
C ALA A 105 -13.21 -16.50 7.85
N LEU A 106 -12.79 -15.31 8.29
CA LEU A 106 -13.20 -14.75 9.59
C LEU A 106 -14.71 -14.54 9.64
N MET A 107 -15.28 -13.85 8.64
CA MET A 107 -16.71 -13.53 8.57
C MET A 107 -17.56 -14.79 8.48
N TYR A 108 -17.17 -15.73 7.63
CA TYR A 108 -17.84 -17.02 7.48
C TYR A 108 -17.85 -17.82 8.80
N ASN A 109 -16.70 -17.95 9.46
CA ASN A 109 -16.61 -18.67 10.75
C ASN A 109 -17.39 -17.95 11.87
N TRP A 110 -17.40 -16.62 11.86
CA TRP A 110 -18.14 -15.83 12.83
C TRP A 110 -19.64 -16.09 12.75
N GLU A 111 -20.21 -16.05 11.53
CA GLU A 111 -21.63 -16.32 11.31
C GLU A 111 -22.01 -17.77 11.63
N GLN A 112 -21.12 -18.73 11.38
CA GLN A 112 -21.38 -20.14 11.73
C GLN A 112 -21.40 -20.40 13.24
N THR A 113 -20.62 -19.64 14.03
CA THR A 113 -20.41 -19.92 15.46
C THR A 113 -21.21 -19.03 16.41
N ARG A 114 -21.77 -17.91 15.92
CA ARG A 114 -22.63 -17.03 16.74
C ARG A 114 -23.94 -17.74 17.11
N ALA A 115 -24.46 -17.44 18.31
CA ALA A 115 -25.77 -17.93 18.73
C ALA A 115 -26.84 -17.45 17.74
N LYS A 116 -27.57 -18.37 17.11
CA LYS A 116 -28.62 -18.06 16.14
C LYS A 116 -29.76 -17.35 16.86
N ILE A 117 -29.84 -16.03 16.75
CA ILE A 117 -30.99 -15.24 17.20
C ILE A 117 -32.08 -15.45 16.17
N ASN A 118 -33.11 -16.29 16.42
CA ASN A 118 -34.43 -16.49 15.75
C ASN A 118 -34.61 -16.30 14.21
N TYR A 119 -33.60 -15.92 13.45
CA TYR A 119 -33.52 -15.75 11.99
C TYR A 119 -32.76 -16.94 11.39
N SER A 120 -32.95 -18.11 12.01
CA SER A 120 -32.45 -19.40 11.57
C SER A 120 -32.97 -19.70 10.17
N ASN A 121 -32.10 -19.53 9.16
CA ASN A 121 -32.02 -20.31 7.90
C ASN A 121 -31.32 -19.57 6.76
N ILE A 122 -30.81 -18.35 6.96
CA ILE A 122 -30.05 -17.68 5.90
C ILE A 122 -28.62 -18.23 5.92
N ASP A 123 -28.26 -18.93 4.85
CA ASP A 123 -26.88 -19.32 4.56
C ASP A 123 -26.11 -18.05 4.17
N ILE A 124 -25.41 -17.46 5.12
CA ILE A 124 -24.68 -16.20 4.91
C ILE A 124 -23.27 -16.56 4.45
N ASN A 125 -23.12 -16.73 3.13
CA ASN A 125 -21.83 -16.68 2.48
C ASN A 125 -21.53 -15.21 2.16
N PRO A 126 -20.49 -14.58 2.76
CA PRO A 126 -20.13 -13.21 2.43
C PRO A 126 -19.89 -13.07 0.92
N GLU A 127 -20.64 -12.18 0.28
CA GLU A 127 -20.45 -11.89 -1.14
C GLU A 127 -19.16 -11.11 -1.34
N ARG A 128 -18.43 -11.43 -2.40
CA ARG A 128 -17.22 -10.74 -2.82
C ARG A 128 -17.32 -10.43 -4.30
N PHE A 129 -17.02 -9.20 -4.65
CA PHE A 129 -16.85 -8.76 -6.03
C PHE A 129 -15.56 -7.94 -6.15
N GLU A 130 -15.05 -7.80 -7.36
CA GLU A 130 -13.83 -7.06 -7.67
C GLU A 130 -14.16 -5.92 -8.64
N LEU A 131 -13.54 -4.76 -8.42
CA LEU A 131 -13.59 -3.63 -9.34
C LEU A 131 -12.25 -3.57 -10.07
N ASN A 132 -12.25 -3.79 -11.39
CA ASN A 132 -11.04 -3.90 -12.19
C ASN A 132 -10.82 -2.75 -13.19
N ILE A 133 -11.72 -1.76 -13.21
CA ILE A 133 -11.60 -0.56 -14.06
C ILE A 133 -11.04 0.57 -13.22
N ASN A 134 -9.85 1.04 -13.57
CA ASN A 134 -9.19 2.17 -12.93
C ASN A 134 -9.47 3.47 -13.71
N TYR A 135 -9.95 4.49 -13.00
CA TYR A 135 -10.30 5.80 -13.56
C TYR A 135 -9.30 6.90 -13.17
N ARG A 136 -8.30 6.59 -12.33
CA ARG A 136 -7.31 7.54 -11.80
C ARG A 136 -6.02 7.56 -12.61
N SER A 137 -5.58 6.40 -13.09
CA SER A 137 -4.34 6.25 -13.84
C SER A 137 -4.59 5.71 -15.24
N HIS A 138 -3.72 6.08 -16.19
CA HIS A 138 -3.74 5.56 -17.54
C HIS A 138 -3.14 4.14 -17.64
N ASN A 139 -3.44 3.44 -18.72
CA ASN A 139 -3.11 2.03 -18.86
C ASN A 139 -1.59 1.72 -18.83
N GLY A 140 -0.74 2.64 -19.32
CA GLY A 140 0.73 2.49 -19.24
C GLY A 140 1.27 2.30 -17.82
N ILE A 141 0.76 3.05 -16.82
CA ILE A 141 1.14 2.89 -15.42
C ILE A 141 0.59 1.56 -14.87
N LEU A 142 -0.65 1.22 -15.20
CA LEU A 142 -1.31 0.00 -14.71
C LEU A 142 -0.67 -1.29 -15.24
N GLN A 143 -0.14 -1.26 -16.46
CA GLN A 143 0.64 -2.36 -17.03
C GLN A 143 1.91 -2.60 -16.21
N LEU A 144 2.66 -1.54 -15.91
CA LEU A 144 3.85 -1.64 -15.06
C LEU A 144 3.49 -2.19 -13.67
N ALA A 145 2.45 -1.63 -13.03
CA ALA A 145 1.98 -2.09 -11.73
C ALA A 145 1.58 -3.56 -11.76
N SER A 146 0.84 -3.99 -12.80
CA SER A 146 0.46 -5.39 -13.00
C SER A 146 1.66 -6.31 -13.12
N SER A 147 2.69 -5.94 -13.89
CA SER A 147 3.93 -6.72 -14.01
C SER A 147 4.65 -6.90 -12.67
N VAL A 148 4.65 -5.87 -11.81
CA VAL A 148 5.21 -5.97 -10.45
C VAL A 148 4.38 -6.95 -9.60
N ILE A 149 3.05 -6.89 -9.68
CA ILE A 149 2.15 -7.81 -8.97
C ILE A 149 2.36 -9.25 -9.45
N ASP A 150 2.53 -9.50 -10.75
CA ASP A 150 2.82 -10.84 -11.26
C ASP A 150 4.10 -11.43 -10.68
N LEU A 151 5.15 -10.62 -10.58
CA LEU A 151 6.42 -11.04 -9.98
C LEU A 151 6.27 -11.35 -8.49
N ILE A 152 5.49 -10.55 -7.76
CA ILE A 152 5.16 -10.86 -6.35
C ILE A 152 4.41 -12.20 -6.28
N ARG A 153 3.42 -12.45 -7.16
CA ARG A 153 2.71 -13.73 -7.21
C ARG A 153 3.61 -14.91 -7.56
N GLN A 154 4.61 -14.70 -8.43
CA GLN A 154 5.53 -15.77 -8.83
C GLN A 154 6.49 -16.13 -7.70
N PHE A 155 7.12 -15.13 -7.07
CA PHE A 155 8.12 -15.37 -6.02
C PHE A 155 7.51 -15.61 -4.64
N PHE A 156 6.32 -15.06 -4.38
CA PHE A 156 5.63 -15.10 -3.10
C PHE A 156 4.13 -15.45 -3.31
N PRO A 157 3.80 -16.64 -3.83
CA PRO A 157 2.43 -16.97 -4.27
C PRO A 157 1.35 -16.93 -3.20
N ASN A 158 1.75 -16.90 -1.92
CA ASN A 158 0.83 -16.86 -0.80
C ASN A 158 0.82 -15.51 -0.07
N SER A 159 1.59 -14.50 -0.52
CA SER A 159 1.67 -13.20 0.17
C SER A 159 0.53 -12.25 -0.18
N ILE A 160 -0.08 -12.40 -1.35
CA ILE A 160 -1.17 -11.57 -1.84
C ILE A 160 -2.26 -12.42 -2.49
N ASP A 161 -3.51 -11.96 -2.45
CA ASP A 161 -4.61 -12.67 -3.08
C ASP A 161 -4.56 -12.57 -4.61
N LYS A 162 -5.18 -13.55 -5.27
CA LYS A 162 -5.34 -13.57 -6.72
C LYS A 162 -6.55 -12.71 -7.11
N LEU A 163 -6.27 -11.46 -7.41
CA LEU A 163 -7.19 -10.47 -7.99
C LEU A 163 -7.03 -10.38 -9.51
N SER A 164 -8.11 -10.01 -10.17
CA SER A 164 -8.13 -9.62 -11.59
C SER A 164 -7.18 -8.43 -11.83
N ARG A 165 -6.56 -8.35 -13.01
CA ARG A 165 -5.71 -7.19 -13.34
C ARG A 165 -6.56 -5.94 -13.51
N GLU A 166 -6.10 -4.85 -12.93
CA GLU A 166 -6.65 -3.53 -13.21
C GLU A 166 -6.30 -3.08 -14.62
N HIS A 167 -7.24 -2.38 -15.25
CA HIS A 167 -7.03 -1.76 -16.54
C HIS A 167 -7.75 -0.42 -16.60
N SER A 168 -7.24 0.47 -17.46
CA SER A 168 -7.88 1.75 -17.75
C SER A 168 -8.46 1.74 -19.16
N LYS A 169 -9.55 2.48 -19.36
CA LYS A 169 -10.09 2.76 -20.70
C LYS A 169 -9.22 3.76 -21.46
N ILE A 170 -8.37 4.50 -20.75
CA ILE A 170 -7.51 5.55 -21.32
C ILE A 170 -6.10 4.97 -21.44
N GLY A 171 -5.56 5.00 -22.66
CA GLY A 171 -4.14 4.72 -22.90
C GLY A 171 -3.24 5.81 -22.31
N GLY A 172 -1.94 5.61 -22.31
CA GLY A 172 -1.01 6.65 -21.87
C GLY A 172 0.43 6.20 -22.06
N PRO A 173 1.40 7.11 -21.83
CA PRO A 173 2.80 6.82 -22.05
C PRO A 173 3.26 5.66 -21.16
N GLN A 174 4.25 4.91 -21.62
CA GLN A 174 4.89 3.92 -20.77
C GLN A 174 5.85 4.63 -19.80
N PRO A 175 5.96 4.15 -18.54
CA PRO A 175 6.95 4.67 -17.61
C PRO A 175 8.38 4.53 -18.15
N ILE A 176 9.20 5.55 -17.96
CA ILE A 176 10.58 5.61 -18.48
C ILE A 176 11.56 5.24 -17.37
N PHE A 177 12.53 4.38 -17.69
CA PHE A 177 13.64 4.04 -16.80
C PHE A 177 14.88 4.87 -17.14
N PHE A 178 15.37 5.62 -16.15
CA PHE A 178 16.58 6.43 -16.29
C PHE A 178 17.75 5.79 -15.54
N ASN A 179 18.76 5.36 -16.29
CA ASN A 179 20.03 4.91 -15.71
C ASN A 179 21.02 6.07 -15.64
N GLY A 180 21.72 6.21 -14.52
CA GLY A 180 22.77 7.22 -14.36
C GLY A 180 22.26 8.62 -14.01
N PHE A 181 21.14 8.72 -13.29
CA PHE A 181 20.66 9.99 -12.75
C PHE A 181 21.75 10.65 -11.89
N GLN A 182 22.29 11.75 -12.39
CA GLN A 182 23.34 12.58 -11.79
C GLN A 182 22.74 13.93 -11.42
N ARG A 183 23.34 14.62 -10.44
CA ARG A 183 22.94 15.97 -10.02
C ARG A 183 22.73 16.93 -11.20
N LYS A 184 23.53 16.79 -12.27
CA LYS A 184 23.42 17.58 -13.50
C LYS A 184 22.09 17.44 -14.24
N HIS A 185 21.41 16.30 -14.16
CA HIS A 185 20.11 16.10 -14.82
C HIS A 185 18.96 16.82 -14.10
N LEU A 186 19.19 17.25 -12.87
CA LEU A 186 18.30 18.13 -12.13
C LEU A 186 18.63 19.60 -12.41
N THR A 187 19.89 19.94 -12.71
CA THR A 187 20.34 21.33 -12.88
C THR A 187 20.50 21.79 -14.34
N ASP A 188 20.53 20.87 -15.31
CA ASP A 188 20.70 21.18 -16.73
C ASP A 188 19.34 21.41 -17.40
N HIS A 189 18.94 22.68 -17.48
CA HIS A 189 18.11 23.14 -18.59
C HIS A 189 18.97 23.11 -19.85
N LYS A 190 19.10 21.94 -20.50
CA LYS A 190 19.20 21.97 -21.95
C LYS A 190 17.80 22.02 -22.48
N GLU A 191 17.42 23.19 -22.97
CA GLU A 191 16.29 23.38 -23.89
C GLU A 191 16.32 22.22 -24.89
N SER A 192 15.45 21.24 -24.69
CA SER A 192 15.07 20.34 -25.76
C SER A 192 14.24 21.20 -26.70
N GLU A 193 14.80 21.56 -27.84
CA GLU A 193 14.20 22.35 -28.94
C GLU A 193 12.99 21.66 -29.60
N LEU A 194 12.11 21.00 -28.81
CA LEU A 194 10.99 20.22 -29.32
C LEU A 194 9.63 20.50 -28.67
N ASP A 195 9.52 21.39 -27.67
CA ASP A 195 8.22 21.70 -27.03
C ASP A 195 7.88 23.19 -26.92
N ASP A 196 8.28 23.98 -27.92
CA ASP A 196 7.99 25.42 -28.03
C ASP A 196 6.53 25.78 -28.38
N VAL A 197 5.55 24.91 -28.06
CA VAL A 197 4.13 25.13 -28.39
C VAL A 197 3.22 25.28 -27.16
N TYR A 198 3.64 24.87 -25.96
CA TYR A 198 2.71 24.79 -24.80
C TYR A 198 3.22 25.41 -23.51
N THR A 199 3.81 26.61 -23.52
CA THR A 199 3.88 27.42 -22.28
C THR A 199 3.95 28.92 -22.55
N HIS A 200 2.79 29.55 -22.76
CA HIS A 200 2.66 31.00 -22.58
C HIS A 200 2.67 31.31 -21.08
N ASN A 201 3.82 31.67 -20.52
CA ASN A 201 3.96 32.59 -19.38
C ASN A 201 5.45 32.92 -19.12
N LYS A 202 6.05 33.76 -19.97
CA LYS A 202 7.33 34.42 -19.66
C LYS A 202 7.09 35.59 -18.69
N GLN A 203 7.23 35.35 -17.39
CA GLN A 203 7.56 36.44 -16.45
C GLN A 203 9.08 36.58 -16.39
N ARG A 204 9.55 37.75 -16.84
CA ARG A 204 10.94 38.22 -16.82
C ARG A 204 11.54 38.08 -15.42
N ARG A 205 12.67 37.38 -15.29
CA ARG A 205 13.53 37.47 -14.11
C ARG A 205 14.61 38.52 -14.36
N VAL A 206 14.70 39.48 -13.45
CA VAL A 206 15.78 40.47 -13.31
C VAL A 206 16.77 39.91 -12.28
N ASP A 207 18.04 39.91 -12.67
CA ASP A 207 19.31 39.88 -11.92
C ASP A 207 19.42 39.14 -10.57
N GLY A 208 20.35 38.17 -10.52
CA GLY A 208 21.37 38.20 -9.47
C GLY A 208 21.55 37.03 -8.51
N ASP A 209 20.99 35.84 -8.73
CA ASP A 209 21.30 34.67 -7.87
C ASP A 209 21.49 33.38 -8.69
N GLU A 210 22.74 32.92 -8.80
CA GLU A 210 23.17 31.75 -9.58
C GLU A 210 22.89 30.43 -8.86
N ASN A 211 21.62 30.13 -8.62
CA ASN A 211 21.17 28.75 -8.43
C ASN A 211 19.83 28.57 -9.15
N PRO A 212 19.76 27.81 -10.25
CA PRO A 212 18.48 27.49 -10.87
C PRO A 212 17.69 26.62 -9.89
N LEU A 213 16.74 27.25 -9.20
CA LEU A 213 15.77 26.58 -8.34
C LEU A 213 14.89 25.71 -9.23
N ILE A 214 14.97 24.40 -9.07
CA ILE A 214 14.08 23.46 -9.74
C ILE A 214 12.71 23.60 -9.05
N GLU A 215 11.80 24.32 -9.69
CA GLU A 215 10.39 24.32 -9.29
C GLU A 215 9.75 23.03 -9.80
N PHE A 216 9.93 21.93 -9.04
CA PHE A 216 8.94 20.87 -9.07
C PHE A 216 7.61 21.49 -8.63
N GLY A 217 6.61 21.48 -9.51
CA GLY A 217 5.27 21.96 -9.20
C GLY A 217 4.63 21.17 -8.06
N ALA A 218 3.53 21.67 -7.50
CA ALA A 218 2.80 21.01 -6.41
C ALA A 218 2.29 19.59 -6.78
N ASP A 219 2.18 19.30 -8.08
CA ASP A 219 1.66 18.04 -8.61
C ASP A 219 2.74 17.01 -8.98
N GLN A 220 4.01 17.30 -8.63
CA GLN A 220 5.15 16.44 -8.93
C GLN A 220 5.83 15.99 -7.64
N VAL A 221 6.14 14.69 -7.54
CA VAL A 221 6.75 14.11 -6.34
C VAL A 221 7.94 13.21 -6.68
N ILE A 222 8.95 13.25 -5.81
CA ILE A 222 10.01 12.24 -5.79
C ILE A 222 9.76 11.29 -4.63
N ILE A 223 9.53 10.02 -4.93
CA ILE A 223 9.33 8.97 -3.92
C ILE A 223 10.64 8.21 -3.71
N VAL A 224 11.01 8.10 -2.45
CA VAL A 224 12.18 7.35 -1.98
C VAL A 224 11.75 6.22 -1.04
N ARG A 225 12.66 5.28 -0.80
CA ARG A 225 12.38 4.08 0.01
C ARG A 225 12.18 4.38 1.50
N ASP A 226 13.06 5.20 2.07
CA ASP A 226 13.11 5.47 3.51
C ASP A 226 13.58 6.90 3.83
N ASP A 227 13.49 7.27 5.12
CA ASP A 227 13.86 8.60 5.60
C ASP A 227 15.34 8.92 5.40
N LYS A 228 16.21 7.90 5.43
CA LYS A 228 17.64 8.09 5.20
C LYS A 228 17.91 8.51 3.75
N ALA A 229 17.30 7.84 2.79
CA ALA A 229 17.37 8.20 1.38
C ALA A 229 16.73 9.58 1.13
N LYS A 230 15.62 9.89 1.80
CA LYS A 230 14.95 11.20 1.77
C LYS A 230 15.89 12.31 2.19
N ASP A 231 16.56 12.16 3.32
CA ASP A 231 17.48 13.17 3.85
C ASP A 231 18.73 13.34 2.98
N GLN A 232 19.26 12.25 2.42
CA GLN A 232 20.37 12.30 1.48
C GLN A 232 19.99 13.05 0.20
N LEU A 233 18.82 12.76 -0.36
CA LEU A 233 18.34 13.42 -1.58
C LEU A 233 18.02 14.90 -1.33
N LYS A 234 17.38 15.25 -0.20
CA LYS A 234 17.13 16.64 0.19
C LYS A 234 18.41 17.48 0.23
N LYS A 235 19.52 16.92 0.72
CA LYS A 235 20.85 17.57 0.71
C LYS A 235 21.42 17.66 -0.71
N LEU A 236 21.14 16.69 -1.57
CA LEU A 236 21.67 16.64 -2.93
C LEU A 236 21.07 17.72 -3.83
N ILE A 237 19.78 18.01 -3.65
CA ILE A 237 18.97 18.86 -4.54
C ILE A 237 18.59 20.21 -3.89
N ASN A 238 19.27 20.59 -2.79
CA ASN A 238 19.02 21.84 -2.05
C ASN A 238 17.55 22.07 -1.68
N LYS A 239 16.81 21.00 -1.33
CA LYS A 239 15.37 21.01 -1.02
C LYS A 239 14.46 21.50 -2.16
N ALA A 240 14.94 21.48 -3.40
CA ALA A 240 14.11 21.77 -4.56
C ALA A 240 13.14 20.59 -4.81
N GLY A 241 11.86 20.78 -4.49
CA GLY A 241 10.78 19.82 -4.78
C GLY A 241 10.29 18.95 -3.61
N LEU A 242 9.13 18.32 -3.83
CA LEU A 242 8.44 17.48 -2.86
C LEU A 242 9.05 16.07 -2.86
N ILE A 243 9.76 15.72 -1.78
CA ILE A 243 10.32 14.38 -1.57
C ILE A 243 9.56 13.68 -0.45
N MET A 244 9.07 12.47 -0.74
CA MET A 244 8.26 11.67 0.19
C MET A 244 8.75 10.23 0.24
N THR A 245 8.57 9.57 1.37
CA THR A 245 8.64 8.11 1.45
C THR A 245 7.34 7.49 0.94
N VAL A 246 7.35 6.19 0.66
CA VAL A 246 6.12 5.45 0.29
C VAL A 246 5.01 5.61 1.34
N PHE A 247 5.38 5.64 2.63
CA PHE A 247 4.42 5.77 3.71
C PHE A 247 3.77 7.15 3.75
N GLU A 248 4.55 8.20 3.51
CA GLU A 248 4.04 9.56 3.48
C GLU A 248 3.20 9.83 2.23
N ALA A 249 3.55 9.23 1.10
CA ALA A 249 2.82 9.37 -0.17
C ALA A 249 1.52 8.54 -0.20
N LYS A 250 1.26 7.70 0.80
CA LYS A 250 0.07 6.86 0.85
C LYS A 250 -1.19 7.73 0.90
N GLY A 251 -2.15 7.44 0.02
CA GLY A 251 -3.41 8.18 -0.09
C GLY A 251 -3.27 9.54 -0.80
N MET A 252 -2.11 9.82 -1.39
CA MET A 252 -1.87 11.00 -2.21
C MET A 252 -1.81 10.62 -3.69
N GLU A 253 -2.21 11.56 -4.54
CA GLU A 253 -2.19 11.42 -6.00
C GLU A 253 -1.39 12.57 -6.61
N PHE A 254 -0.62 12.27 -7.65
CA PHE A 254 0.27 13.21 -8.33
C PHE A 254 0.21 12.97 -9.83
N ASN A 255 0.44 14.02 -10.61
CA ASN A 255 0.49 13.92 -12.07
C ASN A 255 1.80 13.27 -12.53
N ASP A 256 2.92 13.66 -11.91
CA ASP A 256 4.24 13.11 -12.21
C ASP A 256 4.91 12.53 -10.96
N VAL A 257 5.37 11.28 -11.06
CA VAL A 257 6.03 10.56 -9.96
C VAL A 257 7.40 10.06 -10.40
N LEU A 258 8.46 10.47 -9.70
CA LEU A 258 9.81 9.95 -9.87
C LEU A 258 10.17 8.99 -8.73
N LEU A 259 10.43 7.72 -9.05
CA LEU A 259 10.99 6.77 -8.08
C LEU A 259 12.53 6.88 -8.09
N TYR A 260 13.11 7.37 -6.99
CA TYR A 260 14.56 7.61 -6.91
C TYR A 260 15.30 6.50 -6.15
N ASN A 261 16.24 5.82 -6.84
CA ASN A 261 17.16 4.82 -6.27
C ASN A 261 16.48 3.77 -5.37
N PHE A 262 15.24 3.41 -5.73
CA PHE A 262 14.34 2.70 -4.84
C PHE A 262 14.83 1.29 -4.44
N PHE A 263 15.60 0.65 -5.32
CA PHE A 263 16.12 -0.70 -5.14
C PHE A 263 17.56 -0.78 -4.64
N THR A 264 18.26 0.35 -4.47
CA THR A 264 19.69 0.37 -4.11
C THR A 264 19.96 -0.36 -2.80
N ASP A 265 19.13 -0.12 -1.78
CA ASP A 265 19.26 -0.73 -0.46
C ASP A 265 18.35 -1.96 -0.27
N SER A 266 17.93 -2.59 -1.36
CA SER A 266 17.06 -3.76 -1.27
C SER A 266 17.81 -4.98 -0.75
N LEU A 267 17.28 -5.60 0.31
CA LEU A 267 17.78 -6.86 0.88
C LEU A 267 17.48 -8.08 -0.01
N ALA A 268 16.67 -7.91 -1.06
CA ALA A 268 16.38 -8.98 -2.00
C ALA A 268 17.67 -9.40 -2.73
N CYS A 269 17.79 -10.69 -3.05
CA CYS A 269 18.96 -11.18 -3.78
C CYS A 269 19.13 -10.39 -5.08
N ARG A 270 20.36 -10.01 -5.42
CA ARG A 270 20.69 -9.26 -6.64
C ARG A 270 20.12 -9.91 -7.91
N LYS A 271 19.99 -11.25 -7.94
CA LYS A 271 19.34 -11.98 -9.03
C LYS A 271 17.85 -11.68 -9.15
N VAL A 272 17.13 -11.55 -8.04
CA VAL A 272 15.72 -11.16 -8.02
C VAL A 272 15.59 -9.74 -8.53
N ILE A 273 16.39 -8.81 -8.00
CA ILE A 273 16.36 -7.40 -8.46
C ILE A 273 16.67 -7.30 -9.95
N LEU A 274 17.68 -8.04 -10.44
CA LEU A 274 18.05 -8.05 -11.85
C LEU A 274 16.95 -8.68 -12.73
N TYR A 275 16.32 -9.76 -12.27
CA TYR A 275 15.18 -10.36 -12.95
C TYR A 275 13.99 -9.40 -13.01
N TYR A 276 13.71 -8.68 -11.91
CA TYR A 276 12.70 -7.61 -11.89
C TYR A 276 13.06 -6.52 -12.90
N MET A 277 14.29 -6.00 -12.89
CA MET A 277 14.71 -4.94 -13.81
C MET A 277 14.60 -5.40 -15.27
N LEU A 278 15.07 -6.61 -15.60
CA LEU A 278 14.96 -7.19 -16.94
C LEU A 278 13.50 -7.38 -17.36
N HIS A 279 12.65 -7.91 -16.46
CA HIS A 279 11.24 -8.11 -16.77
C HIS A 279 10.47 -6.80 -16.96
N LEU A 280 10.83 -5.75 -16.21
CA LEU A 280 10.24 -4.42 -16.39
C LEU A 280 10.74 -3.78 -17.69
N THR A 281 12.03 -3.90 -18.02
CA THR A 281 12.57 -3.38 -19.30
C THR A 281 12.04 -4.14 -20.51
N ASP A 282 11.93 -5.48 -20.44
CA ASP A 282 11.45 -6.29 -21.56
C ASP A 282 9.96 -6.08 -21.83
N ASN A 283 9.13 -5.88 -20.80
CA ASN A 283 7.70 -5.56 -20.99
C ASN A 283 7.48 -4.13 -21.54
N ILE A 284 8.40 -3.20 -21.29
CA ILE A 284 8.37 -1.85 -21.85
C ILE A 284 8.88 -1.86 -23.29
N ILE A 285 10.00 -2.54 -23.55
CA ILE A 285 10.65 -2.58 -24.88
C ILE A 285 9.84 -3.41 -25.88
N ASN A 286 9.21 -4.52 -25.49
CA ASN A 286 8.48 -5.39 -26.42
C ASN A 286 7.05 -4.91 -26.75
N HIS A 287 6.61 -3.79 -26.20
CA HIS A 287 5.33 -3.14 -26.52
C HIS A 287 5.51 -1.72 -27.09
N SER A 288 6.75 -1.35 -27.47
CA SER A 288 7.08 -0.13 -28.21
C SER A 288 6.97 -0.32 -29.72
#